data_AF-A0A246BC73-F1
#
_entry.id   AF-A0A246BC73-F1
#
_cell.length_a   1.000
_cell.length_b   1.000
_cell.length_c   1.000
_cell.angle_alpha   90.00
_cell.angle_beta   90.00
_cell.angle_gamma   90.00
#
_symmetry.space_group_name_H-M   'P 1'
#
loop_
_entity.id
_entity.type
_entity.pdbx_description
1 polymer ?
#
loop_
_entity_poly.entity_id
_entity_poly.type
_entity_poly.pdbx_seq_one_letter_code
_entity_poly.pdbx_strand_id
1 'polypeptide(L)'
;MIKLTEKPPDFIKMEVQLTIPQTEIFQFLQSKGYEIKAYPIHHEAVEEFLITEPVHIWHTFTATKKDEEQSGDNQFLKVFKKEVKNLLKIC
;
A
#
# COMPACT_ATOMS: atom_id res chain seq x y z
N MET A 1 -17.68 -7.18 -2.36
CA MET A 1 -18.95 -6.94 -1.63
C MET A 1 -19.06 -5.45 -1.34
N ILE A 2 -20.22 -4.84 -1.57
CA ILE A 2 -20.48 -3.42 -1.27
C ILE A 2 -21.54 -3.35 -0.16
N LYS A 3 -21.28 -2.60 0.91
CA LYS A 3 -22.23 -2.34 1.99
C LYS A 3 -22.47 -0.84 2.08
N LEU A 4 -23.74 -0.45 2.20
CA LEU A 4 -24.17 0.93 2.40
C LEU A 4 -24.88 1.01 3.75
N THR A 5 -24.53 2.00 4.56
CA THR A 5 -25.16 2.23 5.86
C THR A 5 -25.43 3.71 6.04
N GLU A 6 -26.65 4.05 6.43
CA GLU A 6 -27.01 5.42 6.80
C GLU A 6 -26.42 5.75 8.17
N LYS A 7 -25.72 6.88 8.27
CA LYS A 7 -25.13 7.40 9.51
C LYS A 7 -25.65 8.82 9.75
N PRO A 8 -26.22 9.12 10.93
CA PRO A 8 -26.56 10.48 11.29
C PRO A 8 -25.30 11.35 11.41
N PRO A 9 -25.33 12.65 11.06
CA PRO A 9 -26.36 13.37 10.32
C PRO A 9 -26.06 13.27 8.81
N ASP A 10 -26.91 12.58 8.05
CA ASP A 10 -26.91 12.50 6.58
C ASP A 10 -25.64 11.98 5.86
N PHE A 11 -24.85 11.11 6.49
CA PHE A 11 -23.74 10.43 5.81
C PHE A 11 -24.14 9.04 5.34
N ILE A 12 -23.93 8.74 4.06
CA ILE A 12 -23.96 7.36 3.56
C ILE A 12 -22.54 6.79 3.70
N LYS A 13 -22.37 5.83 4.60
CA LYS A 13 -21.12 5.07 4.71
C LYS A 13 -21.11 3.97 3.65
N MET A 14 -20.14 4.03 2.74
CA MET A 14 -19.89 2.98 1.75
C MET A 14 -18.64 2.18 2.13
N GLU A 15 -18.80 0.86 2.27
CA GLU A 15 -17.70 -0.09 2.46
C GLU A 15 -17.61 -1.03 1.27
N VAL A 16 -16.44 -1.09 0.64
CA VAL A 16 -16.17 -2.01 -0.47
C VAL A 16 -15.06 -2.96 -0.07
N GLN A 17 -15.35 -4.26 -0.09
CA GLN A 17 -14.35 -5.32 0.03
C GLN A 17 -14.06 -5.89 -1.36
N LEU A 18 -12.79 -5.84 -1.76
CA LEU A 18 -12.28 -6.33 -3.04
C LEU A 18 -11.11 -7.26 -2.79
N THR A 19 -11.06 -8.35 -3.55
CA THR A 19 -9.87 -9.19 -3.67
C THR A 19 -9.24 -8.87 -5.01
N ILE A 20 -8.04 -8.29 -5.00
CA ILE A 20 -7.35 -7.83 -6.21
C ILE A 20 -6.05 -8.62 -6.35
N PRO A 21 -5.80 -9.29 -7.48
CA PRO A 21 -4.52 -9.91 -7.78
C PRO A 21 -3.39 -8.88 -7.76
N GLN A 22 -2.22 -9.28 -7.24
CA GLN A 22 -1.05 -8.40 -7.20
C GLN A 22 -0.65 -7.88 -8.59
N THR A 23 -0.84 -8.69 -9.64
CA THR A 23 -0.59 -8.33 -11.03
C THR A 23 -1.44 -7.16 -11.52
N GLU A 24 -2.70 -7.07 -11.08
CA GLU A 24 -3.59 -5.95 -11.42
C GLU A 24 -3.17 -4.67 -10.69
N ILE A 25 -2.66 -4.79 -9.45
CA ILE A 25 -2.07 -3.64 -8.73
C ILE A 25 -0.86 -3.12 -9.49
N PHE A 26 0.00 -4.00 -10.00
CA PHE A 26 1.17 -3.60 -10.80
C PHE A 26 0.77 -2.92 -12.09
N GLN A 27 -0.20 -3.47 -12.83
CA GLN A 27 -0.71 -2.84 -14.05
C GLN A 27 -1.31 -1.46 -13.77
N PHE A 28 -2.07 -1.32 -12.68
CA PHE A 28 -2.61 -0.03 -12.26
C PHE A 28 -1.50 0.99 -11.98
N LEU A 29 -0.48 0.61 -11.21
CA LEU A 29 0.63 1.50 -10.90
C LEU A 29 1.46 1.85 -12.15
N GLN A 30 1.72 0.89 -13.03
CA GLN A 30 2.39 1.13 -14.31
C GLN A 30 1.58 2.08 -15.21
N SER A 31 0.26 1.97 -15.23
CA SER A 31 -0.63 2.89 -15.96
C SER A 31 -0.54 4.35 -15.46
N LYS A 32 -0.11 4.54 -14.20
CA LYS A 32 0.13 5.84 -13.56
C LYS A 32 1.55 6.36 -13.76
N GLY A 33 2.41 5.62 -14.48
CA GLY A 33 3.79 6.01 -14.76
C GLY A 33 4.80 5.57 -13.70
N TYR A 34 4.43 4.64 -12.81
CA TYR A 34 5.38 4.04 -11.87
C TYR A 34 6.13 2.87 -12.51
N GLU A 35 7.41 2.76 -12.20
CA GLU A 35 8.23 1.58 -12.48
C GLU A 35 8.20 0.65 -11.26
N ILE A 36 7.93 -0.64 -11.50
CA ILE A 36 7.89 -1.65 -10.44
C ILE A 36 9.22 -2.38 -10.38
N LYS A 37 9.88 -2.36 -9.23
CA LYS A 37 11.20 -2.99 -9.02
C LYS A 37 11.18 -3.84 -7.76
N ALA A 38 11.89 -4.97 -7.78
CA ALA A 38 12.10 -5.77 -6.59
C ALA A 38 12.92 -4.98 -5.56
N TYR A 39 12.56 -5.10 -4.28
CA TYR A 39 13.21 -4.39 -3.19
C TYR A 39 13.13 -5.20 -1.89
N PRO A 40 14.27 -5.54 -1.26
CA PRO A 40 14.27 -6.11 0.07
C PRO A 40 14.14 -5.00 1.13
N ILE A 41 13.16 -5.12 2.02
CA ILE A 41 13.06 -4.28 3.21
C ILE A 41 13.75 -5.03 4.35
N HIS A 42 14.77 -4.41 4.92
CA HIS A 42 15.51 -4.92 6.06
C HIS A 42 14.88 -4.38 7.34
N HIS A 43 14.47 -5.28 8.22
CA HIS A 43 14.00 -4.95 9.56
C HIS A 43 15.07 -5.39 10.55
N GLU A 44 15.58 -4.43 11.31
CA GLU A 44 16.56 -4.67 12.37
C GLU A 44 15.95 -5.49 13.51
N ALA A 45 16.80 -6.15 14.29
CA ALA A 45 16.33 -6.83 15.48
C ALA A 45 15.82 -5.79 16.49
N VAL A 46 14.63 -6.05 17.03
CA VAL A 46 14.04 -5.21 18.07
C VAL A 46 14.07 -6.00 19.38
N GLU A 47 14.78 -5.48 20.37
CA GLU A 47 14.81 -6.02 21.72
C GLU A 47 14.24 -4.97 22.69
N GLU A 48 13.00 -5.20 23.11
CA GLU A 48 12.27 -4.38 24.07
C GLU A 48 11.85 -5.23 25.28
N PHE A 49 11.28 -4.58 26.30
CA PHE A 49 11.00 -5.20 27.61
C PHE A 49 10.23 -6.54 27.55
N LEU A 50 9.29 -6.68 26.62
CA LEU A 50 8.50 -7.91 26.42
C LEU A 50 8.59 -8.47 24.99
N ILE A 51 9.32 -7.79 24.09
CA ILE A 51 9.32 -8.10 22.66
C ILE A 51 10.75 -8.39 22.24
N THR A 52 10.96 -9.57 21.66
CA THR A 52 12.22 -9.93 21.00
C THR A 52 11.88 -10.34 19.59
N GLU A 53 12.12 -9.45 18.63
CA GLU A 53 11.93 -9.72 17.21
C GLU A 53 13.29 -9.91 16.53
N PRO A 54 13.54 -11.07 15.90
CA PRO A 54 14.78 -11.31 15.18
C PRO A 54 14.84 -10.47 13.89
N VAL A 55 16.06 -10.29 13.36
CA VAL A 55 16.28 -9.69 12.04
C VAL A 55 15.44 -10.43 11.01
N HIS A 56 14.70 -9.69 10.19
CA HIS A 56 13.97 -10.27 9.07
C HIS A 56 14.09 -9.40 7.81
N ILE A 57 14.17 -10.08 6.67
CA ILE A 57 14.21 -9.45 5.35
C ILE A 57 12.89 -9.75 4.65
N TRP A 58 12.12 -8.70 4.39
CA TRP A 58 10.90 -8.80 3.63
C TRP A 58 11.17 -8.49 2.15
N HIS A 59 11.10 -9.53 1.32
CA HIS A 59 11.25 -9.39 -0.13
C HIS A 59 9.94 -8.88 -0.73
N THR A 60 9.96 -7.67 -1.26
CA THR A 60 8.77 -6.99 -1.79
C THR A 60 9.09 -6.25 -3.07
N PHE A 61 8.18 -5.38 -3.51
CA PHE A 61 8.35 -4.50 -4.65
C PHE A 61 8.15 -3.04 -4.24
N THR A 62 8.84 -2.15 -4.94
CA THR A 62 8.63 -0.70 -4.86
C THR A 62 8.03 -0.19 -6.16
N ALA A 63 7.30 0.91 -6.07
CA ALA A 63 6.73 1.63 -7.21
C ALA A 63 7.30 3.06 -7.21
N THR A 64 8.23 3.34 -8.12
CA THR A 64 8.98 4.59 -8.19
C THR A 64 8.69 5.35 -9.48
N LYS A 65 8.61 6.68 -9.43
CA LYS A 65 8.65 7.51 -10.64
C LYS A 65 10.09 7.66 -11.16
N LYS A 66 10.22 8.27 -12.34
CA LYS A 66 11.53 8.59 -12.91
C LYS A 66 12.34 9.40 -11.88
N ASP A 67 13.55 8.94 -11.61
CA ASP A 67 14.51 9.55 -10.67
C ASP A 67 14.18 9.42 -9.17
N GLU A 68 13.15 8.65 -8.78
CA GLU A 68 12.92 8.29 -7.37
C GLU A 68 13.76 7.07 -6.96
N GLU A 69 14.47 7.17 -5.84
CA GLU A 69 15.22 6.04 -5.25
C GLU A 69 14.29 5.02 -4.58
N GLN A 70 14.62 3.74 -4.63
CA GLN A 70 13.83 2.70 -3.95
C GLN A 70 13.99 2.81 -2.42
N SER A 71 12.87 2.72 -1.70
CA SER A 71 12.85 2.78 -0.24
C SER A 71 11.65 2.05 0.36
N GLY A 72 11.63 1.87 1.68
CA GLY A 72 10.46 1.31 2.35
C GLY A 72 9.19 2.17 2.19
N ASP A 73 9.32 3.45 1.84
CA ASP A 73 8.18 4.37 1.72
C ASP A 73 7.48 4.30 0.36
N ASN A 74 8.20 3.91 -0.68
CA ASN A 74 7.63 3.64 -2.00
C ASN A 74 7.33 2.16 -2.23
N GLN A 75 7.20 1.37 -1.16
CA GLN A 75 6.65 0.02 -1.22
C GLN A 75 5.29 0.02 -1.96
N PHE A 76 5.10 -0.92 -2.89
CA PHE A 76 4.02 -0.85 -3.89
C PHE A 76 2.60 -0.76 -3.30
N LEU A 77 2.33 -1.40 -2.15
CA LEU A 77 1.01 -1.31 -1.48
C LEU A 77 0.80 0.05 -0.83
N LYS A 78 1.85 0.68 -0.27
CA LYS A 78 1.78 2.06 0.25
C LYS A 78 1.45 3.03 -0.88
N VAL A 79 2.14 2.92 -2.01
CA VAL A 79 1.89 3.75 -3.21
C VAL A 79 0.50 3.50 -3.75
N PHE A 80 0.08 2.24 -3.89
CA PHE A 80 -1.27 1.89 -4.34
C PHE A 80 -2.35 2.49 -3.43
N LYS A 81 -2.20 2.38 -2.10
CA LYS A 81 -3.12 2.99 -1.13
C LYS A 81 -3.22 4.51 -1.32
N LYS A 82 -2.09 5.20 -1.54
CA LYS A 82 -2.06 6.64 -1.81
C LYS A 82 -2.80 6.98 -3.09
N GLU A 83 -2.56 6.25 -4.18
CA GLU A 83 -3.23 6.46 -5.46
C GLU A 83 -4.74 6.19 -5.41
N VAL A 84 -5.17 5.15 -4.68
CA VAL A 84 -6.61 4.88 -4.48
C VAL A 84 -7.28 5.97 -3.66
N LYS A 85 -6.63 6.47 -2.60
CA LYS A 85 -7.14 7.61 -1.83
C LYS A 85 -7.28 8.86 -2.70
N ASN A 86 -6.27 9.14 -3.52
CA ASN A 86 -6.30 10.25 -4.47
C ASN A 86 -7.43 10.09 -5.50
N LEU A 87 -7.63 8.88 -6.03
CA LEU A 87 -8.71 8.56 -6.97
C LEU A 87 -10.09 8.81 -6.35
N LEU A 88 -10.28 8.41 -5.10
CA LEU A 88 -11.52 8.59 -4.36
C LEU A 88 -11.68 10.00 -3.77
N LYS A 89 -10.68 10.87 -3.94
CA LYS A 89 -10.59 12.21 -3.33
C LYS A 89 -10.78 12.19 -1.81
N ILE A 90 -10.32 11.12 -1.16
CA ILE A 90 -10.36 10.97 0.29
C ILE A 90 -9.03 11.51 0.82
N CYS A 91 -9.04 12.75 1.33
CA CYS A 91 -7.92 13.40 2.00
C CYS A 91 -7.57 12.68 3.32
#